data_AF-A0A5C1Q2K5-F1
#
_entry.id   AF-A0A5C1Q2K5-F1
#
_cell.length_a   1.000
_cell.length_b   1.000
_cell.length_c   1.000
_cell.angle_alpha   90.00
_cell.angle_beta   90.00
_cell.angle_gamma   90.00
#
_symmetry.space_group_name_H-M   'P 1'
#
loop_
_entity.id
_entity.type
_entity.pdbx_description
1 polymer ?
#
loop_
_entity_poly.entity_id
_entity_poly.type
_entity_poly.pdbx_seq_one_letter_code
_entity_poly.pdbx_strand_id
1 'polypeptide(L)'
;MSSTAPPRWLAQVTAKDLHLVGLDAPDDDHGAQLALLDWAREYDVDLDQVHDCLVFLQSGPHLLLGSSPLALMAYSPRRGSFRASFDLDFPEGMAEAGMARAGVWLTVLASELGELPTAPGHWLAATVRTSGLSGQNVGILAWVQKYASELRLPGQAQHGPALTDYDRQLSSAIWRCAAYALR
;
A
#
# COMPACT_ATOMS: atom_id res chain seq x y z
N MET A 1 -21.47 12.26 -5.89
CA MET A 1 -22.67 11.56 -5.40
C MET A 1 -22.18 10.22 -4.91
N SER A 2 -21.99 10.06 -3.60
CA SER A 2 -21.55 8.78 -3.01
C SER A 2 -22.63 7.73 -3.21
N SER A 3 -22.23 6.51 -3.52
CA SER A 3 -23.13 5.37 -3.67
C SER A 3 -23.72 5.04 -2.31
N THR A 4 -25.04 4.83 -2.22
CA THR A 4 -25.66 4.36 -0.97
C THR A 4 -25.45 2.85 -0.74
N ALA A 5 -24.99 2.12 -1.76
CA ALA A 5 -24.65 0.71 -1.64
C ALA A 5 -23.16 0.57 -1.29
N PRO A 6 -22.81 -0.30 -0.32
CA PRO A 6 -21.41 -0.51 0.04
C PRO A 6 -20.60 -1.08 -1.13
N PRO A 7 -19.29 -0.81 -1.18
CA PRO A 7 -18.41 -1.35 -2.22
C PRO A 7 -18.47 -2.89 -2.29
N ARG A 8 -18.43 -3.44 -3.51
CA ARG A 8 -18.55 -4.90 -3.73
C ARG A 8 -17.50 -5.75 -3.01
N TRP A 9 -16.31 -5.20 -2.78
CA TRP A 9 -15.23 -5.90 -2.09
C TRP A 9 -15.57 -6.15 -0.60
N LEU A 10 -16.40 -5.30 0.01
CA LEU A 10 -16.81 -5.42 1.41
C LEU A 10 -17.56 -6.74 1.64
N ALA A 11 -18.42 -7.14 0.71
CA ALA A 11 -19.20 -8.38 0.81
C ALA A 11 -18.33 -9.66 0.83
N GLN A 12 -17.03 -9.55 0.55
CA GLN A 12 -16.06 -10.65 0.57
C GLN A 12 -15.12 -10.59 1.77
N VAL A 13 -15.30 -9.63 2.69
CA VAL A 13 -14.49 -9.50 3.90
C VAL A 13 -14.84 -10.62 4.87
N THR A 14 -13.79 -11.27 5.39
CA THR A 14 -13.89 -12.34 6.38
C THR A 14 -13.27 -11.90 7.70
N ALA A 15 -13.61 -12.57 8.81
CA ALA A 15 -13.00 -12.31 10.12
C ALA A 15 -11.46 -12.44 10.09
N LYS A 16 -10.94 -13.37 9.27
CA LYS A 16 -9.49 -13.54 9.07
C LYS A 16 -8.83 -12.28 8.51
N ASP A 17 -9.50 -11.55 7.61
CA ASP A 17 -8.93 -10.36 7.02
C ASP A 17 -8.80 -9.22 8.04
N LEU A 18 -9.76 -9.12 8.98
CA LEU A 18 -9.71 -8.19 10.11
C LEU A 18 -8.65 -8.57 11.14
N HIS A 19 -8.58 -9.84 11.54
CA HIS A 19 -7.55 -10.30 12.49
C HIS A 19 -6.13 -10.08 11.99
N LEU A 20 -5.90 -10.16 10.67
CA LEU A 20 -4.58 -9.89 10.06
C LEU A 20 -4.12 -8.44 10.21
N VAL A 21 -5.05 -7.50 10.41
CA VAL A 21 -4.76 -6.08 10.64
C VAL A 21 -4.98 -5.68 12.10
N GLY A 22 -5.21 -6.66 12.99
CA GLY A 22 -5.38 -6.42 14.42
C GLY A 22 -6.77 -5.88 14.81
N LEU A 23 -7.77 -6.05 13.95
CA LEU A 23 -9.16 -5.69 14.25
C LEU A 23 -9.92 -6.89 14.80
N ASP A 24 -10.58 -6.69 15.95
CA ASP A 24 -11.44 -7.70 16.56
C ASP A 24 -12.76 -7.80 15.78
N ALA A 25 -13.17 -9.03 15.45
CA ALA A 25 -14.44 -9.29 14.80
C ALA A 25 -15.03 -10.63 15.24
N PRO A 26 -16.37 -10.79 15.23
CA PRO A 26 -17.00 -12.10 15.33
C PRO A 26 -16.49 -13.07 14.25
N ASP A 27 -16.44 -14.37 14.54
CA ASP A 27 -15.98 -15.42 13.62
C ASP A 27 -16.96 -15.75 12.47
N ASP A 28 -17.83 -14.81 12.11
CA ASP A 28 -18.77 -14.92 10.98
C ASP A 28 -18.62 -13.75 10.00
N ASP A 29 -18.80 -14.03 8.70
CA ASP A 29 -18.56 -13.04 7.64
C ASP A 29 -19.46 -11.80 7.75
N HIS A 30 -20.68 -11.96 8.28
CA HIS A 30 -21.58 -10.82 8.45
C HIS A 30 -21.10 -9.91 9.59
N GLY A 31 -20.70 -10.49 10.73
CA GLY A 31 -20.09 -9.79 11.85
C GLY A 31 -18.80 -9.08 11.45
N ALA A 32 -17.96 -9.71 10.62
CA ALA A 32 -16.75 -9.12 10.07
C ALA A 32 -17.05 -7.87 9.22
N GLN A 33 -18.05 -7.94 8.34
CA GLN A 33 -18.48 -6.80 7.52
C GLN A 33 -19.00 -5.64 8.36
N LEU A 34 -19.81 -5.93 9.39
CA LEU A 34 -20.33 -4.93 10.31
C LEU A 34 -19.21 -4.28 11.12
N ALA A 35 -18.24 -5.06 11.63
CA ALA A 35 -17.09 -4.53 12.36
C ALA A 35 -16.26 -3.55 11.52
N LEU A 36 -16.02 -3.86 10.23
CA LEU A 36 -15.30 -2.94 9.35
C LEU A 36 -16.10 -1.67 9.04
N LEU A 37 -17.42 -1.77 8.90
CA LEU A 37 -18.30 -0.62 8.71
C LEU A 37 -18.34 0.28 9.95
N ASP A 38 -18.35 -0.32 11.14
CA ASP A 38 -18.34 0.40 12.40
C ASP A 38 -16.98 1.09 12.61
N TRP A 39 -15.87 0.42 12.30
CA TRP A 39 -14.53 1.04 12.26
C TRP A 39 -14.49 2.23 11.30
N ALA A 40 -14.93 2.03 10.05
CA ALA A 40 -14.91 3.10 9.06
C ALA A 40 -15.75 4.32 9.50
N ARG A 41 -16.87 4.09 10.19
CA ARG A 41 -17.70 5.16 10.75
C ARG A 41 -17.01 5.86 11.93
N GLU A 42 -16.38 5.10 12.82
CA GLU A 42 -15.70 5.62 14.01
C GLU A 42 -14.54 6.54 13.63
N TYR A 43 -13.78 6.17 12.59
CA TYR A 43 -12.60 6.90 12.13
C TYR A 43 -12.83 7.78 10.88
N ASP A 44 -14.09 8.02 10.50
CA ASP A 44 -14.48 8.85 9.35
C ASP A 44 -13.80 8.45 8.02
N VAL A 45 -13.66 7.13 7.80
CA VAL A 45 -13.05 6.57 6.59
C VAL A 45 -14.08 6.44 5.49
N ASP A 46 -13.81 7.10 4.36
CA ASP A 46 -14.59 6.96 3.14
C ASP A 46 -14.28 5.63 2.42
N LEU A 47 -15.18 4.66 2.52
CA LEU A 47 -15.03 3.36 1.87
C LEU A 47 -15.15 3.41 0.33
N ASP A 48 -15.80 4.42 -0.22
CA ASP A 48 -15.78 4.66 -1.67
C ASP A 48 -14.38 5.12 -2.10
N GLN A 49 -13.71 5.97 -1.31
CA GLN A 49 -12.32 6.35 -1.54
C GLN A 49 -11.36 5.16 -1.43
N VAL A 50 -11.58 4.26 -0.47
CA VAL A 50 -10.83 2.99 -0.38
C VAL A 50 -11.00 2.17 -1.66
N HIS A 51 -12.23 2.06 -2.17
CA HIS A 51 -12.50 1.39 -3.44
C HIS A 51 -11.76 2.05 -4.61
N ASP A 52 -11.84 3.37 -4.73
CA ASP A 52 -11.18 4.13 -5.79
C ASP A 52 -9.65 4.00 -5.71
N CYS A 53 -9.08 3.92 -4.50
CA CYS A 53 -7.65 3.65 -4.31
C CYS A 53 -7.27 2.25 -4.80
N LEU A 54 -8.08 1.22 -4.51
CA LEU A 54 -7.84 -0.14 -5.04
C LEU A 54 -7.90 -0.15 -6.57
N VAL A 55 -8.90 0.51 -7.15
CA VAL A 55 -9.06 0.63 -8.61
C VAL A 55 -7.89 1.39 -9.23
N PHE A 56 -7.46 2.49 -8.59
CA PHE A 56 -6.29 3.24 -9.01
C PHE A 56 -5.05 2.35 -9.03
N LEU A 57 -4.77 1.60 -7.96
CA LEU A 57 -3.64 0.68 -7.91
C LEU A 57 -3.74 -0.42 -8.99
N GLN A 58 -4.94 -0.87 -9.34
CA GLN A 58 -5.16 -1.84 -10.43
C GLN A 58 -4.97 -1.25 -11.83
N SER A 59 -5.11 0.07 -11.99
CA SER A 59 -5.08 0.75 -13.29
C SER A 59 -3.70 0.81 -13.95
N GLY A 60 -2.63 0.53 -13.20
CA GLY A 60 -1.28 0.63 -13.70
C GLY A 60 -0.23 0.22 -12.67
N PRO A 61 1.06 0.36 -12.99
CA PRO A 61 2.15 -0.02 -12.09
C PRO A 61 2.34 1.05 -11.01
N HIS A 62 1.36 1.17 -10.11
CA HIS A 62 1.34 2.15 -9.04
C HIS A 62 1.81 1.56 -7.72
N LEU A 63 2.36 2.43 -6.89
CA LEU A 63 2.78 2.16 -5.53
C LEU A 63 2.09 3.16 -4.62
N LEU A 64 1.40 2.65 -3.61
CA LEU A 64 1.07 3.43 -2.43
C LEU A 64 2.30 3.45 -1.52
N LEU A 65 2.66 4.64 -1.06
CA LEU A 65 3.80 4.97 -0.22
C LEU A 65 3.33 5.93 0.87
N GLY A 66 3.02 5.43 2.06
CA GLY A 66 2.44 6.26 3.12
C GLY A 66 3.01 6.04 4.51
N SER A 67 2.88 7.06 5.34
CA SER A 67 3.07 7.05 6.80
C SER A 67 4.48 6.78 7.38
N SER A 68 4.55 7.01 8.69
CA SER A 68 5.49 6.48 9.67
C SER A 68 4.64 5.85 10.78
N PRO A 69 4.62 4.51 10.93
CA PRO A 69 5.42 3.51 10.22
C PRO A 69 5.09 3.40 8.73
N LEU A 70 6.08 3.01 7.92
CA LEU A 70 5.92 3.00 6.46
C LEU A 70 4.94 1.91 6.02
N ALA A 71 3.90 2.32 5.31
CA ALA A 71 2.94 1.52 4.60
C ALA A 71 3.23 1.52 3.09
N LEU A 72 3.38 0.34 2.51
CA LEU A 72 3.58 0.13 1.07
C LEU A 72 2.48 -0.77 0.53
N MET A 73 1.92 -0.44 -0.64
CA MET A 73 1.04 -1.36 -1.35
C MET A 73 1.25 -1.29 -2.87
N ALA A 74 1.16 -2.44 -3.53
CA ALA A 74 1.27 -2.59 -4.98
C ALA A 74 0.29 -3.64 -5.49
N TYR A 75 -0.21 -3.49 -6.71
CA TYR A 75 -1.01 -4.51 -7.40
C TYR A 75 -0.22 -5.15 -8.55
N SER A 76 -0.26 -6.47 -8.67
CA SER A 76 0.32 -7.21 -9.80
C SER A 76 -0.78 -7.65 -10.77
N PRO A 77 -0.84 -7.12 -12.00
CA PRO A 77 -1.86 -7.51 -12.98
C PRO A 77 -1.75 -8.97 -13.40
N ARG A 78 -0.54 -9.55 -13.44
CA ARG A 78 -0.36 -10.97 -13.79
C ARG A 78 -0.79 -11.92 -12.68
N ARG A 79 -0.62 -11.52 -11.43
CA ARG A 79 -1.01 -12.33 -10.26
C ARG A 79 -2.44 -12.07 -9.83
N GLY A 80 -3.06 -10.99 -10.30
CA GLY A 80 -4.41 -10.60 -9.89
C GLY A 80 -4.53 -10.31 -8.40
N SER A 81 -3.44 -9.88 -7.75
CA SER A 81 -3.37 -9.71 -6.29
C SER A 81 -2.56 -8.49 -5.88
N PHE A 82 -2.81 -8.05 -4.66
CA PHE A 82 -2.09 -6.98 -4.00
C PHE A 82 -0.96 -7.55 -3.16
N ARG A 83 0.05 -6.73 -2.93
CA ARG A 83 1.07 -6.94 -1.93
C ARG A 83 1.12 -5.72 -1.03
N ALA A 84 1.05 -5.92 0.27
CA ALA A 84 1.24 -4.85 1.25
C ALA A 84 2.46 -5.13 2.13
N SER A 85 3.09 -4.05 2.60
CA SER A 85 4.10 -4.08 3.66
C SER A 85 3.82 -2.98 4.67
N PHE A 86 4.06 -3.31 5.93
CA PHE A 86 3.96 -2.41 7.06
C PHE A 86 5.29 -2.44 7.82
N ASP A 87 5.84 -1.26 8.08
CA ASP A 87 7.15 -1.09 8.70
C ASP A 87 8.25 -1.97 8.09
N LEU A 88 8.30 -2.02 6.75
CA LEU A 88 9.27 -2.77 5.95
C LEU A 88 9.09 -4.30 5.96
N ASP A 89 8.17 -4.83 6.76
CA ASP A 89 7.85 -6.25 6.79
C ASP A 89 6.73 -6.60 5.80
N PHE A 90 6.77 -7.83 5.29
CA PHE A 90 5.80 -8.40 4.36
C PHE A 90 5.15 -9.63 5.01
N PRO A 91 4.18 -9.45 5.91
CA PRO A 91 3.54 -10.58 6.58
C PRO A 91 2.93 -11.53 5.54
N GLU A 92 3.05 -12.84 5.76
CA GLU A 92 2.66 -13.87 4.78
C GLU A 92 1.21 -13.69 4.30
N GLY A 93 0.31 -13.27 5.19
CA GLY A 93 -1.10 -12.98 4.87
C GLY A 93 -1.30 -11.79 3.93
N MET A 94 -0.34 -10.87 3.80
CA MET A 94 -0.41 -9.65 3.00
C MET A 94 0.51 -9.67 1.77
N ALA A 95 1.36 -10.69 1.63
CA ALA A 95 2.29 -10.81 0.51
C ALA A 95 1.59 -11.02 -0.85
N GLU A 96 0.37 -11.59 -0.82
CA GLU A 96 -0.53 -11.86 -1.95
C GLU A 96 -2.01 -11.71 -1.51
N ALA A 97 -2.42 -10.49 -1.18
CA ALA A 97 -3.77 -10.17 -0.74
C ALA A 97 -4.77 -10.11 -1.91
N GLY A 98 -5.95 -10.70 -1.71
CA GLY A 98 -7.12 -10.44 -2.56
C GLY A 98 -7.70 -9.04 -2.31
N MET A 99 -8.69 -8.63 -3.11
CA MET A 99 -9.28 -7.29 -3.03
C MET A 99 -9.90 -6.98 -1.67
N ALA A 100 -10.59 -7.94 -1.04
CA ALA A 100 -11.20 -7.75 0.28
C ALA A 100 -10.17 -7.42 1.35
N ARG A 101 -9.10 -8.22 1.43
CA ARG A 101 -8.00 -8.01 2.37
C ARG A 101 -7.23 -6.71 2.12
N ALA A 102 -6.99 -6.37 0.86
CA ALA A 102 -6.37 -5.11 0.50
C ALA A 102 -7.27 -3.91 0.90
N GLY A 103 -8.59 -4.05 0.73
CA GLY A 103 -9.58 -3.07 1.18
C GLY A 103 -9.55 -2.88 2.69
N VAL A 104 -9.59 -3.97 3.47
CA VAL A 104 -9.47 -3.91 4.94
C VAL A 104 -8.19 -3.19 5.38
N TRP A 105 -7.05 -3.54 4.78
CA TRP A 105 -5.78 -2.88 5.08
C TRP A 105 -5.78 -1.39 4.74
N LEU A 106 -6.34 -1.01 3.58
CA LEU A 106 -6.47 0.39 3.20
C LEU A 106 -7.45 1.16 4.08
N THR A 107 -8.50 0.52 4.58
CA THR A 107 -9.42 1.13 5.55
C THR A 107 -8.68 1.49 6.85
N VAL A 108 -7.88 0.57 7.39
CA VAL A 108 -7.03 0.84 8.56
C VAL A 108 -5.96 1.89 8.26
N LEU A 109 -5.40 1.88 7.06
CA LEU A 109 -4.42 2.90 6.68
C LEU A 109 -5.06 4.29 6.55
N ALA A 110 -6.27 4.36 5.98
CA ALA A 110 -7.01 5.61 5.81
C ALA A 110 -7.42 6.21 7.17
N SER A 111 -7.72 5.40 8.20
CA SER A 111 -7.98 5.93 9.54
C SER A 111 -6.77 6.65 10.14
N GLU A 112 -5.55 6.34 9.69
CA GLU A 112 -4.31 6.99 10.13
C GLU A 112 -3.89 8.16 9.23
N LEU A 113 -4.07 8.00 7.91
CA LEU A 113 -3.58 8.94 6.91
C LEU A 113 -4.62 9.96 6.42
N GLY A 114 -5.90 9.70 6.65
CA GLY A 114 -7.00 10.39 6.00
C GLY A 114 -7.09 10.00 4.52
N GLU A 115 -6.67 10.91 3.64
CA GLU A 115 -6.91 10.80 2.20
C GLU A 115 -6.03 9.74 1.51
N LEU A 116 -6.68 8.81 0.79
CA LEU A 116 -6.01 7.81 -0.04
C LEU A 116 -5.87 8.26 -1.52
N PRO A 117 -4.83 7.79 -2.23
CA PRO A 117 -4.62 8.14 -3.62
C PRO A 117 -5.66 7.47 -4.55
N THR A 118 -6.53 8.27 -5.16
CA THR A 118 -7.51 7.80 -6.17
C THR A 118 -7.08 8.11 -7.61
N ALA A 119 -6.00 8.88 -7.80
CA ALA A 119 -5.50 9.29 -9.10
C ALA A 119 -3.98 9.53 -9.10
N PRO A 120 -3.34 9.54 -10.29
CA PRO A 120 -1.94 9.95 -10.42
C PRO A 120 -1.71 11.36 -9.88
N GLY A 121 -0.59 11.57 -9.21
CA GLY A 121 -0.22 12.88 -8.66
C GLY A 121 -0.57 13.07 -7.19
N HIS A 122 -1.30 12.15 -6.56
CA HIS A 122 -1.45 12.16 -5.11
C HIS A 122 -0.09 11.97 -4.41
N TRP A 123 0.13 12.64 -3.28
CA TRP A 123 1.42 12.64 -2.57
C TRP A 123 1.78 11.28 -1.95
N LEU A 124 0.81 10.42 -1.70
CA LEU A 124 1.01 9.02 -1.30
C LEU A 124 1.30 8.06 -2.46
N ALA A 125 1.27 8.51 -3.72
CA ALA A 125 1.39 7.63 -4.87
C ALA A 125 2.69 7.85 -5.65
N ALA A 126 3.30 6.75 -6.06
CA ALA A 126 4.30 6.72 -7.12
C ALA A 126 3.86 5.78 -8.26
N THR A 127 4.36 6.03 -9.45
CA THR A 127 4.18 5.20 -10.63
C THR A 127 5.54 4.67 -11.07
N VAL A 128 5.63 3.37 -11.33
CA VAL A 128 6.82 2.75 -11.89
C VAL A 128 6.87 3.03 -13.39
N ARG A 129 7.95 3.67 -13.84
CA ARG A 129 8.25 3.95 -15.24
C ARG A 129 9.57 3.30 -15.63
N THR A 130 9.86 3.26 -16.93
CA THR A 130 11.15 2.79 -17.46
C THR A 130 12.34 3.56 -16.90
N SER A 131 12.15 4.84 -16.57
CA SER A 131 13.16 5.70 -15.94
C SER A 131 13.25 5.56 -14.42
N GLY A 132 12.44 4.70 -13.79
CA GLY A 132 12.35 4.54 -12.33
C GLY A 132 10.98 5.00 -11.78
N LEU A 133 10.94 5.33 -10.48
CA LEU A 133 9.71 5.81 -9.85
C LEU A 133 9.46 7.29 -10.14
N SER A 134 8.20 7.64 -10.41
CA SER A 134 7.73 9.03 -10.55
C SER A 134 6.55 9.28 -9.62
N GLY A 135 6.53 10.40 -8.89
CA GLY A 135 5.45 10.75 -7.95
C GLY A 135 5.65 12.15 -7.36
N GLN A 136 4.81 12.53 -6.41
CA GLN A 136 4.95 13.83 -5.72
C GLN A 136 5.70 13.75 -4.37
N ASN A 137 5.90 12.55 -3.81
CA ASN A 137 6.67 12.38 -2.58
C ASN A 137 8.18 12.54 -2.83
N VAL A 138 8.66 13.79 -2.81
CA VAL A 138 10.08 14.11 -3.10
C VAL A 138 11.03 13.36 -2.15
N GLY A 139 10.65 13.19 -0.88
CA GLY A 139 11.48 12.48 0.11
C GLY A 139 11.71 11.02 -0.25
N ILE A 140 10.62 10.27 -0.48
CA ILE A 140 10.73 8.84 -0.83
C ILE A 140 11.42 8.67 -2.19
N LEU A 141 11.13 9.53 -3.16
CA LEU A 141 11.78 9.46 -4.47
C LEU A 141 13.29 9.74 -4.40
N ALA A 142 13.70 10.74 -3.61
CA ALA A 142 15.12 11.03 -3.39
C ALA A 142 15.84 9.85 -2.73
N TRP A 143 15.21 9.20 -1.75
CA TRP A 143 15.76 8.01 -1.09
C TRP A 143 15.93 6.82 -2.06
N VAL A 144 14.90 6.52 -2.85
CA VAL A 144 14.96 5.46 -3.86
C VAL A 144 16.05 5.71 -4.90
N GLN A 145 16.20 6.96 -5.35
CA GLN A 145 17.26 7.37 -6.29
C GLN A 145 18.65 7.23 -5.68
N LYS A 146 18.83 7.65 -4.41
CA LYS A 146 20.10 7.48 -3.67
C LYS A 146 20.49 6.00 -3.62
N TYR A 147 19.58 5.11 -3.23
CA TYR A 147 19.84 3.66 -3.20
C TYR A 147 20.22 3.07 -4.56
N ALA A 148 19.50 3.44 -5.63
CA ALA A 148 19.80 2.97 -6.97
C ALA A 148 21.19 3.42 -7.46
N SER A 149 21.65 4.59 -7.02
CA SER A 149 22.99 5.08 -7.34
C SER A 149 24.11 4.33 -6.61
N GLU A 150 23.88 3.93 -5.35
CA GLU A 150 24.86 3.20 -4.54
C GLU A 150 25.01 1.72 -4.93
N LEU A 151 23.93 1.08 -5.41
CA LEU A 151 23.99 -0.30 -5.92
C LEU A 151 24.81 -0.46 -7.20
N ARG A 152 24.96 0.61 -8.00
CA ARG A 152 25.47 0.51 -9.38
C ARG A 152 26.99 0.51 -9.52
N LEU A 153 27.78 0.76 -8.46
CA LEU A 153 29.21 1.05 -8.65
C LEU A 153 30.11 0.45 -7.54
N PRO A 154 30.71 -0.73 -7.78
CA PRO A 154 31.96 -1.09 -7.12
C PRO A 154 33.07 -0.17 -7.66
N GLY A 155 33.62 0.71 -6.83
CA GLY A 155 34.86 1.45 -7.15
C GLY A 155 34.73 2.92 -7.54
N GLN A 156 33.55 3.54 -7.47
CA GLN A 156 33.46 5.01 -7.48
C GLN A 156 33.51 5.56 -6.06
N ALA A 157 34.40 6.54 -5.82
CA ALA A 157 34.52 7.22 -4.54
C ALA A 157 33.20 7.95 -4.21
N GLN A 158 32.44 7.37 -3.28
CA GLN A 158 31.17 7.93 -2.80
C GLN A 158 31.43 9.31 -2.17
N HIS A 159 30.88 10.36 -2.77
CA HIS A 159 30.80 11.68 -2.15
C HIS A 159 29.42 11.84 -1.52
N GLY A 160 29.21 11.18 -0.37
CA GLY A 160 27.98 11.26 0.41
C GLY A 160 28.02 10.32 1.62
N PRO A 161 27.18 10.57 2.65
CA PRO A 161 27.05 9.64 3.77
C PRO A 161 26.48 8.32 3.30
N ALA A 162 27.15 7.21 3.67
CA ALA A 162 26.70 5.85 3.38
C ALA A 162 25.25 5.63 3.86
N LEU A 163 24.48 4.82 3.13
CA LEU A 163 23.14 4.41 3.56
C LEU A 163 23.18 3.65 4.88
N THR A 164 22.29 4.02 5.78
CA THR A 164 22.03 3.26 7.02
C THR A 164 21.39 1.92 6.70
N ASP A 165 21.39 0.99 7.65
CA ASP A 165 20.72 -0.31 7.48
C ASP A 165 19.21 -0.13 7.25
N TYR A 166 18.61 0.85 7.94
CA TYR A 166 17.21 1.21 7.73
C TYR A 166 16.95 1.68 6.29
N ASP A 167 17.79 2.59 5.74
CA ASP A 167 17.62 3.08 4.37
C ASP A 167 17.71 1.94 3.33
N ARG A 168 18.57 0.94 3.60
CA ARG A 168 18.71 -0.24 2.73
C ARG A 168 17.47 -1.13 2.80
N GLN A 169 16.94 -1.39 4.00
CA GLN A 169 15.72 -2.17 4.18
C GLN A 169 14.52 -1.48 3.53
N LEU A 170 14.39 -0.17 3.73
CA LEU A 170 13.36 0.66 3.15
C LEU A 170 13.39 0.62 1.62
N SER A 171 14.55 0.86 1.04
CA SER A 171 14.71 0.84 -0.40
C SER A 171 14.45 -0.56 -0.98
N SER A 172 14.89 -1.61 -0.29
CA SER A 172 14.59 -2.99 -0.65
C SER A 172 13.08 -3.27 -0.65
N ALA A 173 12.34 -2.83 0.39
CA ALA A 173 10.89 -2.99 0.46
C ALA A 173 10.17 -2.26 -0.69
N ILE A 174 10.56 -1.00 -0.97
CA ILE A 174 10.01 -0.23 -2.09
C ILE A 174 10.27 -0.94 -3.43
N TRP A 175 11.50 -1.38 -3.69
CA TRP A 175 11.83 -2.07 -4.95
C TRP A 175 11.18 -3.45 -5.07
N ARG A 176 10.95 -4.15 -3.94
CA ARG A 176 10.17 -5.39 -3.91
C ARG A 176 8.71 -5.14 -4.30
N CYS A 177 8.10 -4.05 -3.86
CA CYS A 177 6.76 -3.63 -4.28
C CYS A 177 6.75 -3.16 -5.75
N ALA A 178 7.73 -2.37 -6.18
CA ALA A 178 7.86 -1.92 -7.57
C ALA A 178 7.98 -3.10 -8.55
N ALA A 179 8.84 -4.08 -8.22
CA ALA A 179 8.99 -5.29 -9.00
C ALA A 179 7.73 -6.17 -8.96
N TYR A 180 6.94 -6.10 -7.90
CA TYR A 180 5.64 -6.76 -7.82
C TYR A 180 4.63 -6.11 -8.79
N ALA A 181 4.57 -4.78 -8.81
CA ALA A 181 3.66 -4.01 -9.66
C ALA A 181 3.91 -4.23 -11.17
N LEU A 182 5.17 -4.50 -11.54
CA LEU A 182 5.55 -4.77 -12.93
C LEU A 182 5.31 -6.22 -13.36
N ARG A 183 5.01 -7.12 -12.42
CA ARG A 183 4.85 -8.54 -12.72
C ARG A 183 3.43 -8.84 -13.15
#